data_AF-A0A5Z1WDB9-F1
#
_entry.id   AF-A0A5Z1WDB9-F1
#
_cell.length_a   1.000
_cell.length_b   1.000
_cell.length_c   1.000
_cell.angle_alpha   90.00
_cell.angle_beta   90.00
_cell.angle_gamma   90.00
#
_symmetry.space_group_name_H-M   'P 1'
#
loop_
_entity.id
_entity.type
_entity.pdbx_description
1 polymer ?
#
loop_
_entity_poly.entity_id
_entity_poly.type
_entity_poly.pdbx_seq_one_letter_code
_entity_poly.pdbx_strand_id
1 'polypeptide(L)'
;MEKNIEKLILEAYEDSKTKFNHVTTGHISQYLKRKYDLKINCSKALIEAGFDLEKDENEPSLVYVKKAITRNKTSNRDQIQNKVEEKPLLFQFAYFPNFLNTLQELSNIAQKEFWGNGNNILFSYLFKYFEFIYENKSYPDIITYNKDKTKACFNTGLYSTGVFPIFAYFEKQENGGYVFRKFCSNGDRVLDDLEIPKSLSDYDTFKNEIIFDSKLDFRVNHLHLFERKERLPEIVKKLNDRFIGHIINGELKIIKDNYNLQKMIIPAAYKQRVVLYIPLKLQEESVDTIVVVEKEEVKNEQYYAVRTILNPQDNIYKTARVLSIVESEWVKNTI
;
A
#
# COMPACT_ATOMS: atom_id res chain seq x y z
N MET A 1 7.44 -25.00 -21.37
CA MET A 1 8.43 -23.89 -21.45
C MET A 1 9.19 -23.71 -20.13
N GLU A 2 8.52 -23.84 -18.98
CA GLU A 2 9.12 -23.72 -17.62
C GLU A 2 10.29 -24.69 -17.34
N LYS A 3 10.18 -25.98 -17.70
CA LYS A 3 11.24 -26.99 -17.51
C LYS A 3 12.60 -26.65 -18.18
N ASN A 4 12.63 -25.71 -19.13
CA ASN A 4 13.87 -25.32 -19.80
C ASN A 4 14.59 -24.19 -19.05
N ILE A 5 13.87 -23.32 -18.34
CA ILE A 5 14.43 -22.15 -17.67
C ILE A 5 15.23 -22.55 -16.42
N GLU A 6 14.70 -23.49 -15.62
CA GLU A 6 15.42 -24.02 -14.44
C GLU A 6 16.79 -24.59 -14.80
N LYS A 7 16.88 -25.33 -15.91
CA LYS A 7 18.13 -25.92 -16.39
C LYS A 7 19.14 -24.85 -16.81
N LEU A 8 18.68 -23.79 -17.48
CA LEU A 8 19.51 -22.66 -17.89
C LEU A 8 19.98 -21.83 -16.68
N ILE A 9 19.16 -21.69 -15.66
CA ILE A 9 19.50 -21.02 -14.39
C ILE A 9 20.59 -21.80 -13.64
N LEU A 10 20.46 -23.12 -13.54
CA LEU A 10 21.46 -23.96 -12.89
C LEU A 10 22.80 -23.92 -13.65
N GLU A 11 22.76 -23.96 -14.98
CA GLU A 11 23.95 -23.82 -15.83
C GLU A 11 24.64 -22.47 -15.62
N ALA A 12 23.87 -21.38 -15.62
CA ALA A 12 24.37 -20.03 -15.38
C ALA A 12 25.01 -19.88 -13.98
N TYR A 13 24.42 -20.54 -12.98
CA TYR A 13 24.93 -20.54 -11.61
C TYR A 13 26.25 -21.27 -11.46
N GLU A 14 26.36 -22.50 -12.00
CA GLU A 14 27.60 -23.27 -11.93
C GLU A 14 28.73 -22.59 -12.72
N ASP A 15 28.45 -21.99 -13.90
CA ASP A 15 29.44 -21.19 -14.64
C ASP A 15 29.91 -19.98 -13.81
N SER A 16 28.98 -19.23 -13.22
CA SER A 16 29.30 -18.06 -12.40
C SER A 16 30.14 -18.42 -11.17
N LYS A 17 29.88 -19.57 -10.55
CA LYS A 17 30.63 -20.04 -9.37
C LYS A 17 32.10 -20.34 -9.67
N THR A 18 32.44 -20.70 -10.90
CA THR A 18 33.84 -20.89 -11.32
C THR A 18 34.61 -19.58 -11.50
N LYS A 19 33.90 -18.45 -11.66
CA LYS A 19 34.47 -17.15 -12.03
C LYS A 19 34.42 -16.12 -10.90
N PHE A 20 33.52 -16.28 -9.95
CA PHE A 20 33.27 -15.32 -8.89
C PHE A 20 33.22 -16.00 -7.52
N ASN A 21 33.85 -15.38 -6.52
CA ASN A 21 33.78 -15.84 -5.12
C ASN A 21 32.34 -15.81 -4.58
N HIS A 22 31.54 -14.83 -5.03
CA HIS A 22 30.13 -14.70 -4.70
C HIS A 22 29.31 -14.50 -5.97
N VAL A 23 28.29 -15.35 -6.16
CA VAL A 23 27.41 -15.30 -7.33
C VAL A 23 26.24 -14.35 -7.04
N THR A 24 25.91 -13.46 -7.97
CA THR A 24 24.80 -12.51 -7.85
C THR A 24 23.76 -12.74 -8.93
N THR A 25 22.55 -12.24 -8.73
CA THR A 25 21.49 -12.24 -9.76
C THR A 25 21.92 -11.50 -11.04
N GLY A 26 22.81 -10.50 -10.90
CA GLY A 26 23.43 -9.79 -12.02
C GLY A 26 24.32 -10.70 -12.87
N HIS A 27 25.15 -11.55 -12.25
CA HIS A 27 25.99 -12.52 -12.96
C HIS A 27 25.14 -13.51 -13.76
N ILE A 28 24.07 -14.03 -13.16
CA ILE A 28 23.13 -14.95 -13.82
C ILE A 28 22.43 -14.27 -15.00
N SER A 29 21.92 -13.05 -14.78
CA SER A 29 21.25 -12.26 -15.83
C SER A 29 22.17 -11.98 -17.02
N GLN A 30 23.42 -11.63 -16.75
CA GLN A 30 24.40 -11.34 -17.79
C GLN A 30 24.80 -12.58 -18.59
N TYR A 31 24.94 -13.74 -17.92
CA TYR A 31 25.21 -15.01 -18.59
C TYR A 31 24.07 -15.39 -19.55
N LEU A 32 22.83 -15.36 -19.07
CA LEU A 32 21.65 -15.70 -19.88
C LEU A 32 21.47 -14.77 -21.08
N LYS A 33 21.70 -13.47 -20.87
CA LYS A 33 21.66 -12.48 -21.96
C LYS A 33 22.76 -12.71 -22.99
N ARG A 34 23.99 -13.02 -22.57
CA ARG A 34 25.12 -13.19 -23.50
C ARG A 34 25.06 -14.49 -24.30
N LYS A 35 24.66 -15.59 -23.65
CA LYS A 35 24.73 -16.93 -24.25
C LYS A 35 23.44 -17.32 -24.99
N TYR A 36 22.31 -16.80 -24.55
CA TYR A 36 20.98 -17.22 -25.03
C TYR A 36 20.08 -16.05 -25.47
N ASP A 37 20.59 -14.80 -25.45
CA ASP A 37 19.82 -13.56 -25.67
C ASP A 37 18.54 -13.46 -24.82
N LEU A 38 18.56 -14.07 -23.64
CA LEU A 38 17.39 -14.22 -22.79
C LEU A 38 17.36 -13.15 -21.70
N LYS A 39 16.27 -12.36 -21.64
CA LYS A 39 16.01 -11.39 -20.57
C LYS A 39 14.85 -11.86 -19.71
N ILE A 40 15.14 -12.28 -18.48
CA ILE A 40 14.12 -12.75 -17.52
C ILE A 40 14.30 -12.09 -16.15
N ASN A 41 13.23 -12.10 -15.34
CA ASN A 41 13.31 -11.75 -13.94
C ASN A 41 14.09 -12.86 -13.18
N CYS A 42 15.39 -12.65 -13.03
CA CYS A 42 16.30 -13.64 -12.47
C CYS A 42 15.96 -13.99 -11.02
N SER A 43 15.50 -13.02 -10.21
CA SER A 43 15.14 -13.29 -8.81
C SER A 43 13.98 -14.27 -8.71
N LYS A 44 12.93 -14.08 -9.51
CA LYS A 44 11.79 -15.00 -9.54
C LYS A 44 12.21 -16.40 -10.03
N ALA A 45 12.95 -16.46 -11.14
CA ALA A 45 13.39 -17.74 -11.71
C ALA A 45 14.36 -18.52 -10.80
N LEU A 46 15.19 -17.83 -10.02
CA LEU A 46 16.10 -18.44 -9.05
C LEU A 46 15.36 -19.04 -7.86
N ILE A 47 14.36 -18.33 -7.33
CA ILE A 47 13.52 -18.84 -6.22
C ILE A 47 12.74 -20.08 -6.67
N GLU A 48 12.15 -20.04 -7.87
CA GLU A 48 11.43 -21.17 -8.47
C GLU A 48 12.37 -22.37 -8.70
N ALA A 49 13.63 -22.13 -9.07
CA ALA A 49 14.68 -23.14 -9.22
C ALA A 49 15.31 -23.61 -7.88
N GLY A 50 14.81 -23.15 -6.73
CA GLY A 50 15.24 -23.60 -5.41
C GLY A 50 16.52 -22.96 -4.87
N PHE A 51 16.85 -21.74 -5.33
CA PHE A 51 17.96 -20.94 -4.80
C PHE A 51 17.47 -19.93 -3.76
N ASP A 52 18.29 -19.70 -2.74
CA ASP A 52 18.09 -18.64 -1.76
C ASP A 52 18.75 -17.34 -2.25
N LEU A 53 18.07 -16.21 -2.02
CA LEU A 53 18.56 -14.88 -2.37
C LEU A 53 18.83 -14.06 -1.11
N GLU A 54 20.05 -13.55 -0.99
CA GLU A 54 20.47 -12.72 0.14
C GLU A 54 20.87 -11.33 -0.34
N LYS A 55 20.60 -10.31 0.47
CA LYS A 55 21.08 -8.95 0.26
C LYS A 55 22.05 -8.61 1.39
N ASP A 56 23.19 -8.04 1.03
CA ASP A 56 24.11 -7.47 2.02
C ASP A 56 23.65 -6.05 2.37
N GLU A 57 23.54 -5.75 3.66
CA GLU A 57 23.14 -4.42 4.15
C GLU A 57 24.16 -3.34 3.77
N ASN A 58 25.42 -3.72 3.56
CA ASN A 58 26.49 -2.82 3.13
C ASN A 58 26.55 -2.63 1.60
N GLU A 59 25.92 -3.53 0.84
CA GLU A 59 25.89 -3.52 -0.64
C GLU A 59 24.47 -3.80 -1.17
N PRO A 60 23.48 -2.92 -0.92
CA PRO A 60 22.07 -3.18 -1.20
C PRO A 60 21.73 -3.29 -2.71
N SER A 61 22.66 -2.89 -3.57
CA SER A 61 22.56 -3.01 -5.03
C SER A 61 22.88 -4.42 -5.55
N LEU A 62 23.44 -5.30 -4.71
CA LEU A 62 23.78 -6.67 -5.07
C LEU A 62 22.85 -7.66 -4.37
N VAL A 63 22.38 -8.65 -5.13
CA VAL A 63 21.57 -9.77 -4.62
C VAL A 63 22.36 -11.05 -4.85
N TYR A 64 22.81 -11.66 -3.78
CA TYR A 64 23.62 -12.87 -3.76
C TYR A 64 22.77 -14.13 -3.88
N VAL A 65 23.31 -15.16 -4.54
CA VAL A 65 22.61 -16.41 -4.86
C VAL A 65 23.28 -17.59 -4.15
N LYS A 66 22.53 -18.31 -3.31
CA LYS A 66 23.01 -19.51 -2.61
C LYS A 66 22.16 -20.74 -2.97
N LYS A 67 22.81 -21.90 -3.08
CA LYS A 67 22.12 -23.19 -3.28
C LYS A 67 21.54 -23.64 -1.94
N ALA A 68 20.24 -23.88 -1.86
CA ALA A 68 19.60 -24.34 -0.63
C ALA A 68 20.22 -25.67 -0.18
N ILE A 69 20.80 -25.70 1.02
CA ILE A 69 21.36 -26.93 1.61
C ILE A 69 20.19 -27.80 2.08
N THR A 70 20.23 -29.08 1.68
CA THR A 70 19.22 -30.13 1.82
C THR A 70 18.46 -30.07 3.16
N ARG A 71 17.18 -29.68 3.14
CA ARG A 71 16.28 -29.83 4.29
C ARG A 71 15.86 -31.30 4.42
N ASN A 72 16.45 -32.01 5.39
CA ASN A 72 15.96 -33.30 5.84
C ASN A 72 14.53 -33.18 6.36
N LYS A 73 13.61 -33.97 5.79
CA LYS A 73 12.22 -34.14 6.21
C LYS A 73 12.15 -34.88 7.56
N THR A 74 12.11 -34.17 8.68
CA THR A 74 11.35 -34.60 9.87
C THR A 74 11.30 -33.51 10.93
N SER A 75 10.11 -33.33 11.52
CA SER A 75 9.88 -32.70 12.83
C SER A 75 9.97 -31.17 12.91
N ASN A 76 9.01 -30.48 12.30
CA ASN A 76 8.45 -29.21 12.80
C ASN A 76 7.16 -28.84 12.03
N ARG A 77 6.22 -29.80 11.95
CA ARG A 77 4.95 -29.63 11.21
C ARG A 77 3.84 -28.93 12.01
N ASP A 78 4.04 -28.64 13.29
CA ASP A 78 2.92 -28.19 14.14
C ASP A 78 2.96 -26.70 14.54
N GLN A 79 3.91 -25.88 14.04
CA GLN A 79 3.94 -24.43 14.36
C GLN A 79 4.17 -23.46 13.18
N ILE A 80 4.11 -23.94 11.93
CA ILE A 80 4.02 -23.05 10.76
C ILE A 80 2.77 -23.45 9.98
N GLN A 81 1.61 -23.08 10.52
CA GLN A 81 0.40 -23.01 9.73
C GLN A 81 0.56 -21.89 8.69
N ASN A 82 0.64 -22.29 7.42
CA ASN A 82 0.04 -21.63 6.26
C ASN A 82 -0.07 -20.09 6.33
N LYS A 83 0.92 -19.37 5.82
CA LYS A 83 0.65 -18.08 5.18
C LYS A 83 0.59 -18.31 3.68
N VAL A 84 -0.54 -18.87 3.22
CA VAL A 84 -0.96 -18.72 1.83
C VAL A 84 -1.05 -17.21 1.63
N GLU A 85 -0.28 -16.62 0.71
CA GLU A 85 -0.52 -15.23 0.32
C GLU A 85 -1.93 -15.17 -0.27
N GLU A 86 -2.89 -14.72 0.54
CA GLU A 86 -4.25 -14.53 0.09
C GLU A 86 -4.25 -13.52 -1.05
N LYS A 87 -4.90 -13.92 -2.14
CA LYS A 87 -5.09 -13.10 -3.32
C LYS A 87 -5.70 -11.75 -2.89
N PRO A 88 -5.27 -10.59 -3.43
CA PRO A 88 -5.86 -9.30 -3.04
C PRO A 88 -7.38 -9.28 -3.23
N LEU A 89 -8.11 -8.62 -2.34
CA LEU A 89 -9.59 -8.62 -2.33
C LEU A 89 -10.21 -8.22 -3.66
N LEU A 90 -9.63 -7.24 -4.37
CA LEU A 90 -10.07 -6.85 -5.71
C LEU A 90 -10.11 -8.03 -6.68
N PHE A 91 -9.09 -8.89 -6.62
CA PHE A 91 -9.01 -10.05 -7.49
C PHE A 91 -9.74 -11.28 -6.94
N GLN A 92 -10.12 -11.29 -5.66
CA GLN A 92 -11.11 -12.23 -5.13
C GLN A 92 -12.51 -11.85 -5.60
N PHE A 93 -12.81 -10.55 -5.63
CA PHE A 93 -14.09 -9.99 -6.08
C PHE A 93 -14.32 -10.21 -7.57
N ALA A 94 -13.32 -9.89 -8.41
CA ALA A 94 -13.46 -9.99 -9.86
C ALA A 94 -12.20 -10.48 -10.58
N TYR A 95 -12.42 -11.16 -11.71
CA TYR A 95 -11.37 -11.48 -12.67
C TYR A 95 -11.08 -10.28 -13.58
N PHE A 96 -9.79 -10.04 -13.83
CA PHE A 96 -9.29 -9.03 -14.76
C PHE A 96 -8.50 -9.72 -15.87
N PRO A 97 -9.03 -9.80 -17.11
CA PRO A 97 -8.36 -10.50 -18.21
C PRO A 97 -6.97 -9.96 -18.55
N ASN A 98 -6.80 -8.63 -18.49
CA ASN A 98 -5.51 -7.98 -18.69
C ASN A 98 -5.39 -6.76 -17.76
N PHE A 99 -5.02 -7.03 -16.50
CA PHE A 99 -4.97 -6.01 -15.47
C PHE A 99 -3.99 -4.87 -15.77
N LEU A 100 -2.85 -5.15 -16.43
CA LEU A 100 -1.88 -4.10 -16.80
C LEU A 100 -2.45 -3.12 -17.82
N ASN A 101 -3.18 -3.62 -18.82
CA ASN A 101 -3.89 -2.76 -19.78
C ASN A 101 -5.01 -1.99 -19.09
N THR A 102 -5.79 -2.64 -18.22
CA THR A 102 -6.81 -1.95 -17.41
C THR A 102 -6.22 -0.80 -16.60
N LEU A 103 -5.06 -1.02 -15.96
CA LEU A 103 -4.38 0.03 -15.19
C LEU A 103 -3.93 1.19 -16.08
N GLN A 104 -3.43 0.88 -17.28
CA GLN A 104 -3.03 1.88 -18.26
C GLN A 104 -4.23 2.69 -18.79
N GLU A 105 -5.36 2.03 -19.07
CA GLU A 105 -6.61 2.69 -19.44
C GLU A 105 -7.06 3.67 -18.35
N LEU A 106 -7.08 3.22 -17.09
CA LEU A 106 -7.44 4.07 -15.96
C LEU A 106 -6.51 5.29 -15.85
N SER A 107 -5.20 5.09 -15.96
CA SER A 107 -4.21 6.17 -15.95
C SER A 107 -4.41 7.18 -17.10
N ASN A 108 -4.94 6.72 -18.24
CA ASN A 108 -5.16 7.57 -19.40
C ASN A 108 -6.40 8.46 -19.23
N ILE A 109 -7.48 7.91 -18.68
CA ILE A 109 -8.75 8.63 -18.52
C ILE A 109 -8.83 9.45 -17.23
N ALA A 110 -8.14 9.04 -16.17
CA ALA A 110 -8.11 9.75 -14.90
C ALA A 110 -7.40 11.11 -15.03
N GLN A 111 -7.76 12.03 -14.13
CA GLN A 111 -7.06 13.30 -13.95
C GLN A 111 -5.56 13.05 -13.81
N LYS A 112 -4.76 13.92 -14.44
CA LYS A 112 -3.31 13.75 -14.46
C LYS A 112 -2.72 14.06 -13.09
N GLU A 113 -2.01 13.07 -12.57
CA GLU A 113 -1.20 13.14 -11.36
C GLU A 113 0.00 12.19 -11.48
N PHE A 114 0.91 12.24 -10.51
CA PHE A 114 2.06 11.35 -10.49
C PHE A 114 1.65 9.93 -10.09
N TRP A 115 1.40 9.07 -11.07
CA TRP A 115 1.06 7.65 -10.84
C TRP A 115 2.27 6.74 -10.53
N GLY A 116 3.46 7.33 -10.46
CA GLY A 116 4.71 6.61 -10.24
C GLY A 116 5.21 5.86 -11.47
N ASN A 117 6.44 5.35 -11.37
CA ASN A 117 7.08 4.65 -12.48
C ASN A 117 6.30 3.38 -12.82
N GLY A 118 5.83 3.28 -14.06
CA GLY A 118 5.00 2.15 -14.51
C GLY A 118 3.65 2.05 -13.78
N ASN A 119 3.08 3.17 -13.33
CA ASN A 119 1.80 3.24 -12.62
C ASN A 119 1.78 2.49 -11.27
N ASN A 120 2.92 2.32 -10.60
CA ASN A 120 3.01 1.56 -9.35
C ASN A 120 2.23 2.19 -8.18
N ILE A 121 2.02 3.51 -8.17
CA ILE A 121 1.17 4.18 -7.17
C ILE A 121 -0.29 3.95 -7.53
N LEU A 122 -0.69 4.11 -8.79
CA LEU A 122 -2.06 3.81 -9.23
C LEU A 122 -2.44 2.35 -8.96
N PHE A 123 -1.51 1.42 -9.21
CA PHE A 123 -1.66 0.00 -8.86
C PHE A 123 -2.00 -0.12 -7.38
N SER A 124 -1.14 0.43 -6.50
CA SER A 124 -1.35 0.36 -5.05
C SER A 124 -2.63 1.06 -4.61
N TYR A 125 -2.99 2.17 -5.23
CA TYR A 125 -4.21 2.91 -4.95
C TYR A 125 -5.42 2.03 -5.19
N LEU A 126 -5.53 1.42 -6.38
CA LEU A 126 -6.71 0.63 -6.75
C LEU A 126 -6.95 -0.54 -5.79
N PHE A 127 -5.90 -1.27 -5.39
CA PHE A 127 -6.03 -2.35 -4.40
C PHE A 127 -6.41 -1.84 -3.02
N LYS A 128 -5.70 -0.83 -2.50
CA LYS A 128 -5.94 -0.30 -1.15
C LYS A 128 -7.29 0.38 -1.04
N TYR A 129 -7.69 1.12 -2.07
CA TYR A 129 -8.99 1.77 -2.13
C TYR A 129 -10.09 0.73 -2.18
N PHE A 130 -9.97 -0.30 -3.03
CA PHE A 130 -10.95 -1.38 -3.08
C PHE A 130 -11.05 -2.11 -1.73
N GLU A 131 -9.92 -2.49 -1.12
CA GLU A 131 -9.88 -3.10 0.23
C GLU A 131 -10.59 -2.20 1.27
N PHE A 132 -10.28 -0.91 1.27
CA PHE A 132 -10.90 0.06 2.17
C PHE A 132 -12.42 0.11 2.01
N ILE A 133 -12.94 0.27 0.78
CA ILE A 133 -14.39 0.37 0.55
C ILE A 133 -15.12 -0.97 0.69
N TYR A 134 -14.43 -2.09 0.45
CA TYR A 134 -15.02 -3.43 0.50
C TYR A 134 -15.21 -3.91 1.94
N GLU A 135 -14.26 -3.60 2.82
CA GLU A 135 -14.29 -4.05 4.21
C GLU A 135 -14.91 -3.02 5.17
N ASN A 136 -14.93 -1.73 4.80
CA ASN A 136 -15.44 -0.68 5.67
C ASN A 136 -16.96 -0.55 5.58
N LYS A 137 -17.64 -0.94 6.65
CA LYS A 137 -19.12 -0.90 6.75
C LYS A 137 -19.69 0.49 7.04
N SER A 138 -18.84 1.48 7.35
CA SER A 138 -19.28 2.86 7.61
C SER A 138 -19.74 3.59 6.34
N TYR A 139 -19.37 3.08 5.17
CA TYR A 139 -19.73 3.67 3.88
C TYR A 139 -20.44 2.64 2.98
N PRO A 140 -21.72 2.33 3.25
CA PRO A 140 -22.51 1.39 2.45
C PRO A 140 -22.72 1.92 1.02
N ASP A 141 -23.13 1.11 0.04
CA ASP A 141 -23.52 1.56 -1.32
C ASP A 141 -22.39 2.19 -2.18
N ILE A 142 -21.12 2.04 -1.78
CA ILE A 142 -19.97 2.36 -2.67
C ILE A 142 -19.77 1.26 -3.73
N ILE A 143 -20.20 0.03 -3.42
CA ILE A 143 -20.30 -1.08 -4.36
C ILE A 143 -21.77 -1.41 -4.52
N THR A 144 -22.32 -1.23 -5.71
CA THR A 144 -23.73 -1.50 -6.02
C THR A 144 -23.88 -2.71 -6.93
N TYR A 145 -25.06 -3.31 -6.88
CA TYR A 145 -25.43 -4.47 -7.67
C TYR A 145 -26.81 -4.22 -8.29
N ASN A 146 -27.04 -4.75 -9.48
CA ASN A 146 -28.39 -4.73 -10.05
C ASN A 146 -29.27 -5.77 -9.33
N LYS A 147 -30.59 -5.74 -9.58
CA LYS A 147 -31.58 -6.53 -8.84
C LYS A 147 -31.28 -8.04 -8.80
N ASP A 148 -30.78 -8.60 -9.90
CA ASP A 148 -30.46 -10.03 -10.04
C ASP A 148 -28.99 -10.35 -9.72
N LYS A 149 -28.19 -9.34 -9.32
CA LYS A 149 -26.76 -9.43 -9.03
C LYS A 149 -25.94 -9.96 -10.22
N THR A 150 -26.43 -9.81 -11.45
CA THR A 150 -25.67 -10.14 -12.67
C THR A 150 -24.65 -9.06 -13.02
N LYS A 151 -24.80 -7.86 -12.47
CA LYS A 151 -23.88 -6.74 -12.62
C LYS A 151 -23.46 -6.20 -11.28
N ALA A 152 -22.23 -5.71 -11.21
CA ALA A 152 -21.71 -4.97 -10.08
C ALA A 152 -20.95 -3.73 -10.55
N CYS A 153 -20.96 -2.70 -9.74
CA CYS A 153 -20.29 -1.44 -10.05
C CYS A 153 -19.72 -0.84 -8.77
N PHE A 154 -18.56 -0.20 -8.84
CA PHE A 154 -18.09 0.65 -7.74
C PHE A 154 -17.49 1.94 -8.25
N ASN A 155 -17.61 2.99 -7.44
CA ASN A 155 -16.97 4.28 -7.69
C ASN A 155 -15.48 4.16 -7.36
N THR A 156 -14.61 4.38 -8.35
CA THR A 156 -13.15 4.20 -8.18
C THR A 156 -12.49 5.23 -7.27
N GLY A 157 -13.20 6.27 -6.85
CA GLY A 157 -12.65 7.41 -6.11
C GLY A 157 -11.82 8.36 -6.98
N LEU A 158 -11.70 8.06 -8.28
CA LEU A 158 -10.98 8.87 -9.26
C LEU A 158 -11.97 9.61 -10.17
N TYR A 159 -11.50 10.76 -10.64
CA TYR A 159 -12.21 11.60 -11.59
C TYR A 159 -11.46 11.59 -12.91
N SER A 160 -12.21 11.67 -14.01
CA SER A 160 -11.68 11.86 -15.35
C SER A 160 -11.12 13.26 -15.54
N THR A 161 -10.42 13.48 -16.66
CA THR A 161 -9.92 14.83 -17.04
C THR A 161 -11.02 15.89 -17.15
N GLY A 162 -12.26 15.48 -17.45
CA GLY A 162 -13.44 16.36 -17.45
C GLY A 162 -14.08 16.55 -16.07
N VAL A 163 -13.43 16.08 -15.00
CA VAL A 163 -13.93 16.14 -13.61
C VAL A 163 -15.22 15.34 -13.39
N PHE A 164 -15.42 14.26 -14.17
CA PHE A 164 -16.51 13.31 -13.98
C PHE A 164 -16.03 12.06 -13.22
N PRO A 165 -16.82 11.51 -12.27
CA PRO A 165 -16.48 10.27 -11.57
C PRO A 165 -16.23 9.10 -12.53
N ILE A 166 -15.24 8.27 -12.20
CA ILE A 166 -14.93 7.04 -12.92
C ILE A 166 -15.45 5.85 -12.12
N PHE A 167 -16.27 5.02 -12.75
CA PHE A 167 -16.79 3.79 -12.20
C PHE A 167 -16.12 2.57 -12.82
N ALA A 168 -15.95 1.50 -12.05
CA ALA A 168 -15.53 0.20 -12.55
C ALA A 168 -16.74 -0.72 -12.65
N TYR A 169 -17.04 -1.18 -13.88
CA TYR A 169 -18.20 -2.02 -14.17
C TYR A 169 -17.80 -3.49 -14.36
N PHE A 170 -18.62 -4.37 -13.80
CA PHE A 170 -18.40 -5.80 -13.76
C PHE A 170 -19.67 -6.59 -14.10
N GLU A 171 -19.47 -7.75 -14.72
CA GLU A 171 -20.54 -8.70 -15.01
C GLU A 171 -20.26 -10.06 -14.39
N LYS A 172 -21.31 -10.75 -13.98
CA LYS A 172 -21.20 -12.10 -13.44
C LYS A 172 -20.88 -13.08 -14.56
N GLN A 173 -19.92 -13.97 -14.33
CA GLN A 173 -19.60 -15.06 -15.25
C GLN A 173 -20.46 -16.30 -14.97
N GLU A 174 -20.62 -17.16 -15.98
CA GLU A 174 -21.38 -18.41 -15.89
C GLU A 174 -20.81 -19.38 -14.84
N ASN A 175 -19.48 -19.42 -14.71
CA ASN A 175 -18.76 -20.21 -13.71
C ASN A 175 -18.77 -19.58 -12.29
N GLY A 176 -19.50 -18.48 -12.09
CA GLY A 176 -19.52 -17.72 -10.86
C GLY A 176 -18.43 -16.66 -10.77
N GLY A 177 -18.61 -15.70 -9.86
CA GLY A 177 -17.73 -14.53 -9.73
C GLY A 177 -18.00 -13.45 -10.77
N TYR A 178 -17.34 -12.29 -10.59
CA TYR A 178 -17.46 -11.15 -11.48
C TYR A 178 -16.25 -11.05 -12.42
N VAL A 179 -16.42 -10.43 -13.59
CA VAL A 179 -15.34 -10.06 -14.49
C VAL A 179 -15.39 -8.57 -14.79
N PHE A 180 -14.23 -7.92 -14.73
CA PHE A 180 -14.10 -6.53 -15.13
C PHE A 180 -14.42 -6.37 -16.61
N ARG A 181 -15.27 -5.41 -16.94
CA ARG A 181 -15.67 -5.12 -18.33
C ARG A 181 -15.08 -3.83 -18.84
N LYS A 182 -15.27 -2.73 -18.10
CA LYS A 182 -14.75 -1.41 -18.49
C LYS A 182 -14.81 -0.42 -17.33
N PHE A 183 -14.08 0.68 -17.49
CA PHE A 183 -14.38 1.91 -16.79
C PHE A 183 -15.47 2.68 -17.52
N CYS A 184 -16.39 3.29 -16.79
CA CYS A 184 -17.50 4.06 -17.35
C CYS A 184 -17.79 5.32 -16.54
N SER A 185 -18.52 6.25 -17.14
CA SER A 185 -19.06 7.45 -16.49
C SER A 185 -20.53 7.26 -16.12
N ASN A 186 -21.09 8.19 -15.36
CA ASN A 186 -22.47 8.10 -14.86
C ASN A 186 -23.54 7.96 -15.97
N GLY A 187 -23.29 8.52 -17.16
CA GLY A 187 -24.24 8.47 -18.28
C GLY A 187 -24.12 7.24 -19.19
N ASP A 188 -23.31 6.25 -18.82
CA ASP A 188 -23.11 5.05 -19.62
C ASP A 188 -24.28 4.07 -19.43
N ARG A 189 -24.88 3.61 -20.55
CA ARG A 189 -26.06 2.71 -20.55
C ARG A 189 -25.85 1.40 -19.81
N VAL A 190 -24.59 0.98 -19.58
CA VAL A 190 -24.33 -0.22 -18.77
C VAL A 190 -24.78 -0.07 -17.31
N LEU A 191 -25.01 1.16 -16.86
CA LEU A 191 -25.47 1.50 -15.52
C LEU A 191 -26.99 1.69 -15.41
N ASP A 192 -27.77 1.58 -16.50
CA ASP A 192 -29.21 1.89 -16.52
C ASP A 192 -30.04 1.05 -15.53
N ASP A 193 -29.59 -0.17 -15.21
CA ASP A 193 -30.22 -1.09 -14.25
C ASP A 193 -29.47 -1.20 -12.90
N LEU A 194 -28.48 -0.34 -12.68
CA LEU A 194 -27.69 -0.23 -11.46
C LEU A 194 -28.06 1.05 -10.71
N GLU A 195 -28.06 0.98 -9.38
CA GLU A 195 -27.97 2.20 -8.58
C GLU A 195 -26.54 2.76 -8.72
N ILE A 196 -26.42 4.07 -8.96
CA ILE A 196 -25.12 4.71 -9.14
C ILE A 196 -24.35 4.68 -7.82
N PRO A 197 -23.15 4.07 -7.77
CA PRO A 197 -22.42 3.96 -6.52
C PRO A 197 -22.00 5.32 -5.97
N LYS A 198 -22.13 5.49 -4.66
CA LYS A 198 -21.70 6.69 -3.95
C LYS A 198 -20.17 6.82 -3.89
N SER A 199 -19.70 8.04 -3.74
CA SER A 199 -18.31 8.37 -3.41
C SER A 199 -18.14 8.48 -1.89
N LEU A 200 -16.92 8.28 -1.37
CA LEU A 200 -16.60 8.60 0.03
C LEU A 200 -16.97 10.04 0.39
N SER A 201 -16.85 10.97 -0.56
CA SER A 201 -17.22 12.38 -0.38
C SER A 201 -18.71 12.61 -0.15
N ASP A 202 -19.57 11.62 -0.39
CA ASP A 202 -21.01 11.74 -0.19
C ASP A 202 -21.42 11.53 1.27
N TYR A 203 -20.53 10.99 2.11
CA TYR A 203 -20.80 10.72 3.53
C TYR A 203 -20.31 11.86 4.42
N ASP A 204 -21.20 12.42 5.24
CA ASP A 204 -20.80 13.44 6.22
C ASP A 204 -19.87 12.86 7.30
N THR A 205 -20.04 11.58 7.65
CA THR A 205 -19.10 10.86 8.53
C THR A 205 -17.68 10.91 7.98
N PHE A 206 -17.49 10.60 6.69
CA PHE A 206 -16.18 10.65 6.04
C PHE A 206 -15.61 12.07 6.05
N LYS A 207 -16.41 13.09 5.67
CA LYS A 207 -16.00 14.50 5.69
C LYS A 207 -15.51 14.92 7.08
N ASN A 208 -16.18 14.47 8.14
CA ASN A 208 -15.82 14.79 9.52
C ASN A 208 -14.57 14.03 10.02
N GLU A 209 -14.31 12.82 9.50
CA GLU A 209 -13.17 12.00 9.91
C GLU A 209 -11.84 12.48 9.31
N ILE A 210 -11.86 13.03 8.09
CA ILE A 210 -10.64 13.51 7.41
C ILE A 210 -10.18 14.90 7.85
N ILE A 211 -11.01 15.63 8.60
CA ILE A 211 -10.71 16.98 9.09
C ILE A 211 -10.13 16.90 10.50
N PHE A 212 -8.98 17.54 10.70
CA PHE A 212 -8.40 17.71 12.03
C PHE A 212 -9.20 18.73 12.86
N ASP A 213 -9.63 18.34 14.06
CA ASP A 213 -10.32 19.18 15.03
C ASP A 213 -9.39 19.50 16.21
N SER A 214 -8.83 20.71 16.19
CA SER A 214 -7.89 21.18 17.22
C SER A 214 -8.51 21.27 18.62
N LYS A 215 -9.83 21.17 18.78
CA LYS A 215 -10.46 21.16 20.11
C LYS A 215 -10.25 19.83 20.84
N LEU A 216 -10.09 18.74 20.09
CA LEU A 216 -9.92 17.40 20.66
C LEU A 216 -8.53 17.24 21.29
N ASP A 217 -8.45 16.56 22.42
CA ASP A 217 -7.18 16.25 23.07
C ASP A 217 -6.54 14.99 22.50
N PHE A 218 -5.22 14.89 22.63
CA PHE A 218 -4.49 13.68 22.30
C PHE A 218 -4.40 12.75 23.51
N ARG A 219 -4.69 11.48 23.31
CA ARG A 219 -4.43 10.40 24.29
C ARG A 219 -3.34 9.51 23.76
N VAL A 220 -2.18 9.55 24.42
CA VAL A 220 -1.00 8.77 24.03
C VAL A 220 -0.94 7.48 24.83
N ASN A 221 -1.01 6.34 24.16
CA ASN A 221 -0.64 5.08 24.80
C ASN A 221 0.88 4.94 24.77
N HIS A 222 1.51 5.29 25.89
CA HIS A 222 2.96 5.27 26.02
C HIS A 222 3.57 3.88 25.80
N LEU A 223 2.88 2.79 26.18
CA LEU A 223 3.39 1.42 25.98
C LEU A 223 3.55 1.10 24.48
N HIS A 224 2.51 1.34 23.69
CA HIS A 224 2.58 1.12 22.24
C HIS A 224 3.53 2.09 21.51
N LEU A 225 3.69 3.31 22.04
CA LEU A 225 4.65 4.26 21.52
C LEU A 225 6.09 3.72 21.63
N PHE A 226 6.44 3.14 22.77
CA PHE A 226 7.80 2.65 23.04
C PHE A 226 8.12 1.33 22.33
N GLU A 227 7.11 0.52 22.02
CA GLU A 227 7.25 -0.64 21.12
C GLU A 227 7.70 -0.27 19.69
N ARG A 228 7.61 1.03 19.33
CA ARG A 228 7.98 1.58 18.02
C ARG A 228 9.15 2.56 18.08
N LYS A 229 9.88 2.57 19.20
CA LYS A 229 10.98 3.49 19.48
C LYS A 229 12.11 3.40 18.45
N GLU A 230 12.28 2.25 17.80
CA GLU A 230 13.22 2.03 16.71
C GLU A 230 12.96 2.91 15.48
N ARG A 231 11.73 3.39 15.30
CA ARG A 231 11.32 4.25 14.18
C ARG A 231 11.60 5.74 14.41
N LEU A 232 11.94 6.12 15.64
CA LEU A 232 12.27 7.50 15.99
C LEU A 232 13.67 7.89 15.50
N PRO A 233 13.95 9.19 15.33
CA PRO A 233 15.27 9.69 15.00
C PRO A 233 16.34 9.26 16.01
N GLU A 234 17.60 9.17 15.55
CA GLU A 234 18.74 8.63 16.31
C GLU A 234 18.96 9.29 17.67
N ILE A 235 18.79 10.62 17.75
CA ILE A 235 18.98 11.36 19.00
C ILE A 235 17.82 11.07 19.96
N VAL A 236 16.60 11.08 19.44
CA VAL A 236 15.37 10.90 20.24
C VAL A 236 15.26 9.49 20.78
N LYS A 237 15.58 8.46 19.97
CA LYS A 237 15.48 7.06 20.38
C LYS A 237 16.50 6.66 21.46
N LYS A 238 17.55 7.46 21.69
CA LYS A 238 18.51 7.24 22.79
C LYS A 238 18.00 7.78 24.13
N LEU A 239 16.97 8.62 24.12
CA LEU A 239 16.37 9.16 25.34
C LEU A 239 15.59 8.07 26.08
N ASN A 240 15.39 8.30 27.38
CA ASN A 240 14.47 7.45 28.14
C ASN A 240 13.01 7.71 27.71
N ASP A 241 12.18 6.73 27.98
CA ASP A 241 10.78 6.68 27.55
C ASP A 241 9.96 7.87 28.06
N ARG A 242 10.26 8.34 29.28
CA ARG A 242 9.63 9.54 29.85
C ARG A 242 9.92 10.79 29.02
N PHE A 243 11.17 11.02 28.62
CA PHE A 243 11.53 12.17 27.80
C PHE A 243 10.92 12.08 26.40
N ILE A 244 10.89 10.90 25.79
CA ILE A 244 10.21 10.68 24.51
C ILE A 244 8.74 11.07 24.62
N GLY A 245 8.05 10.61 25.67
CA GLY A 245 6.66 10.98 25.92
C GLY A 245 6.45 12.50 26.07
N HIS A 246 7.35 13.19 26.78
CA HIS A 246 7.29 14.65 26.92
C HIS A 246 7.52 15.39 25.60
N ILE A 247 8.48 14.94 24.78
CA ILE A 247 8.76 15.53 23.47
C ILE A 247 7.53 15.37 22.56
N ILE A 248 7.01 14.16 22.40
CA ILE A 248 5.84 13.90 21.55
C ILE A 248 4.63 14.71 22.02
N ASN A 249 4.33 14.74 23.32
CA ASN A 249 3.22 15.53 23.86
C ASN A 249 3.41 17.03 23.64
N GLY A 250 4.65 17.53 23.76
CA GLY A 250 4.99 18.93 23.48
C GLY A 250 4.73 19.30 22.02
N GLU A 251 5.22 18.49 21.09
CA GLU A 251 5.03 18.70 19.65
C GLU A 251 3.56 18.62 19.23
N LEU A 252 2.81 17.65 19.75
CA LEU A 252 1.37 17.55 19.50
C LEU A 252 0.62 18.78 20.01
N LYS A 253 1.02 19.35 21.15
CA LYS A 253 0.46 20.59 21.67
C LYS A 253 0.79 21.78 20.76
N ILE A 254 2.04 21.90 20.30
CA ILE A 254 2.45 22.97 19.38
C ILE A 254 1.61 22.93 18.09
N ILE A 255 1.40 21.75 17.51
CA ILE A 255 0.56 21.59 16.32
C ILE A 255 -0.90 21.94 16.60
N LYS A 256 -1.44 21.52 17.75
CA LYS A 256 -2.80 21.86 18.19
C LYS A 256 -2.99 23.37 18.31
N ASP A 257 -2.00 24.11 18.79
CA ASP A 257 -2.08 25.56 18.99
C ASP A 257 -1.72 26.38 17.72
N ASN A 258 -1.10 25.75 16.71
CA ASN A 258 -0.61 26.44 15.51
C ASN A 258 -1.40 26.07 14.24
N TYR A 259 -2.29 26.97 13.81
CA TYR A 259 -3.13 26.78 12.62
C TYR A 259 -2.35 26.49 11.33
N ASN A 260 -1.15 27.03 11.14
CA ASN A 260 -0.37 26.75 9.94
C ASN A 260 0.21 25.33 9.94
N LEU A 261 0.57 24.79 11.10
CA LEU A 261 1.03 23.40 11.22
C LEU A 261 -0.13 22.41 11.06
N GLN A 262 -1.34 22.76 11.48
CA GLN A 262 -2.53 21.93 11.27
C GLN A 262 -2.79 21.64 9.79
N LYS A 263 -2.47 22.57 8.89
CA LYS A 263 -2.59 22.38 7.43
C LYS A 263 -1.63 21.31 6.88
N MET A 264 -0.62 20.92 7.66
CA MET A 264 0.32 19.86 7.28
C MET A 264 -0.21 18.46 7.62
N ILE A 265 -1.30 18.35 8.39
CA ILE A 265 -1.92 17.09 8.77
C ILE A 265 -2.63 16.48 7.56
N ILE A 266 -2.40 15.19 7.32
CA ILE A 266 -2.91 14.50 6.13
C ILE A 266 -3.77 13.30 6.53
N PRO A 267 -4.99 13.16 6.00
CA PRO A 267 -5.79 11.95 6.20
C PRO A 267 -5.19 10.78 5.42
N ALA A 268 -5.29 9.58 5.98
CA ALA A 268 -4.83 8.36 5.34
C ALA A 268 -5.71 7.17 5.67
N ALA A 269 -5.75 6.19 4.77
CA ALA A 269 -6.39 4.91 5.01
C ALA A 269 -5.39 3.96 5.68
N TYR A 270 -5.74 3.48 6.87
CA TYR A 270 -4.99 2.43 7.54
C TYR A 270 -5.94 1.30 7.94
N LYS A 271 -5.77 0.13 7.30
CA LYS A 271 -6.75 -0.96 7.34
C LYS A 271 -8.12 -0.42 6.91
N GLN A 272 -9.17 -0.66 7.69
CA GLN A 272 -10.54 -0.22 7.42
C GLN A 272 -10.88 1.12 8.10
N ARG A 273 -9.88 1.92 8.51
CA ARG A 273 -10.10 3.15 9.29
C ARG A 273 -9.46 4.37 8.64
N VAL A 274 -10.11 5.52 8.81
CA VAL A 274 -9.51 6.83 8.56
C VAL A 274 -8.62 7.18 9.74
N VAL A 275 -7.38 7.52 9.45
CA VAL A 275 -6.41 8.04 10.42
C VAL A 275 -5.86 9.37 9.93
N LEU A 276 -5.30 10.16 10.84
CA LEU A 276 -4.58 11.39 10.51
C LEU A 276 -3.09 11.21 10.76
N TYR A 277 -2.27 11.60 9.79
CA TYR A 277 -0.83 11.69 9.90
C TYR A 277 -0.44 13.08 10.36
N ILE A 278 0.15 13.15 11.55
CA ILE A 278 0.65 14.38 12.15
C ILE A 278 2.18 14.41 11.97
N PRO A 279 2.71 15.31 11.13
CA PRO A 279 4.13 15.41 10.89
C PRO A 279 4.83 16.11 12.06
N LEU A 280 5.83 15.45 12.64
CA LEU A 280 6.69 16.02 13.68
C LEU A 280 8.12 16.21 13.15
N LYS A 281 8.81 17.18 13.77
CA LYS A 281 10.19 17.53 13.50
C LYS A 281 10.98 17.40 14.80
N LEU A 282 11.43 16.19 15.11
CA LEU A 282 12.00 15.91 16.43
C LEU A 282 13.50 16.14 16.51
N GLN A 283 14.19 16.04 15.37
CA GLN A 283 15.63 16.17 15.26
C GLN A 283 16.02 17.09 14.10
N GLU A 284 15.36 16.94 12.94
CA GLU A 284 15.68 17.65 11.71
C GLU A 284 14.75 18.85 11.49
N GLU A 285 15.13 19.77 10.60
CA GLU A 285 14.23 20.84 10.15
C GLU A 285 13.11 20.31 9.22
N SER A 286 13.31 19.12 8.67
CA SER A 286 12.34 18.39 7.85
C SER A 286 11.53 17.41 8.70
N VAL A 287 10.41 16.92 8.17
CA VAL A 287 9.58 15.93 8.87
C VAL A 287 10.37 14.63 8.98
N ASP A 288 10.70 14.22 10.20
CA ASP A 288 11.48 13.01 10.49
C ASP A 288 10.67 11.94 11.23
N THR A 289 9.49 12.32 11.74
CA THR A 289 8.63 11.46 12.54
C THR A 289 7.17 11.75 12.21
N ILE A 290 6.34 10.71 12.12
CA ILE A 290 4.91 10.86 11.84
C ILE A 290 4.12 10.17 12.93
N VAL A 291 3.29 10.92 13.64
CA VAL A 291 2.35 10.36 14.60
C VAL A 291 1.04 10.04 13.88
N VAL A 292 0.61 8.78 14.00
CA VAL A 292 -0.67 8.34 13.45
C VAL A 292 -1.71 8.41 14.55
N VAL A 293 -2.74 9.23 14.33
CA VAL A 293 -3.85 9.39 15.26
C VAL A 293 -5.16 8.92 14.65
N GLU A 294 -6.03 8.42 15.50
CA GLU A 294 -7.39 8.02 15.14
C GLU A 294 -8.37 8.78 16.03
N LYS A 295 -9.45 9.31 15.45
CA LYS A 295 -10.52 9.93 16.22
C LYS A 295 -11.34 8.82 16.90
N GLU A 296 -11.39 8.85 18.23
CA GLU A 296 -12.20 7.93 19.02
C GLU A 296 -13.29 8.70 19.78
N GLU A 297 -14.40 8.01 20.05
CA GLU A 297 -15.46 8.49 20.92
C GLU A 297 -15.75 7.43 21.99
N VAL A 298 -15.56 7.79 23.25
CA VAL A 298 -15.83 6.92 24.40
C VAL A 298 -16.62 7.69 25.43
N LYS A 299 -17.79 7.18 25.83
CA LYS A 299 -18.68 7.83 26.82
C LYS A 299 -18.99 9.31 26.48
N ASN A 300 -19.28 9.59 25.21
CA ASN A 300 -19.55 10.94 24.65
C ASN A 300 -18.36 11.92 24.74
N GLU A 301 -17.15 11.45 25.01
CA GLU A 301 -15.93 12.24 24.89
C GLU A 301 -15.20 11.85 23.61
N GLN A 302 -14.94 12.84 22.75
CA GLN A 302 -14.11 12.68 21.57
C GLN A 302 -12.67 13.08 21.84
N TYR A 303 -11.72 12.29 21.33
CA TYR A 303 -10.29 12.55 21.44
C TYR A 303 -9.53 11.88 20.29
N TYR A 304 -8.27 12.28 20.11
CA TYR A 304 -7.36 11.63 19.19
C TYR A 304 -6.51 10.59 19.92
N ALA A 305 -6.73 9.30 19.64
CA ALA A 305 -5.90 8.22 20.13
C ALA A 305 -4.62 8.13 19.27
N VAL A 306 -3.45 8.28 19.89
CA VAL A 306 -2.18 7.99 19.20
C VAL A 306 -2.00 6.48 19.07
N ARG A 307 -1.95 5.98 17.84
CA ARG A 307 -1.91 4.55 17.53
C ARG A 307 -0.51 4.01 17.30
N THR A 308 0.30 4.76 16.56
CA THR A 308 1.65 4.35 16.18
C THR A 308 2.46 5.55 15.74
N ILE A 309 3.78 5.35 15.67
CA ILE A 309 4.71 6.23 14.96
C ILE A 309 5.13 5.56 13.64
N LEU A 310 5.27 6.37 12.61
CA LEU A 310 5.86 6.01 11.32
C LEU A 310 7.10 6.87 11.07
N ASN A 311 8.03 6.32 10.30
CA ASN A 311 9.09 7.07 9.66
C ASN A 311 8.58 7.56 8.27
N PRO A 312 9.02 8.71 7.75
CA PRO A 312 8.74 9.14 6.38
C PRO A 312 8.95 8.06 5.29
N GLN A 313 9.82 7.08 5.51
CA GLN A 313 10.09 5.97 4.60
C GLN A 313 9.00 4.87 4.59
N ASP A 314 8.00 4.92 5.48
CA ASP A 314 6.95 3.90 5.63
C ASP A 314 5.84 3.96 4.55
N ASN A 315 6.16 4.42 3.33
CA ASN A 315 5.25 4.44 2.17
C ASN A 315 3.92 5.19 2.44
N ILE A 316 4.02 6.29 3.19
CA ILE A 316 2.90 7.09 3.67
C ILE A 316 2.08 7.73 2.53
N TYR A 317 2.72 7.99 1.38
CA TYR A 317 2.04 8.56 0.23
C TYR A 317 0.94 7.61 -0.29
N LYS A 318 1.22 6.30 -0.35
CA LYS A 318 0.28 5.32 -0.91
C LYS A 318 -0.93 5.07 -0.03
N THR A 319 -0.84 5.31 1.29
CA THR A 319 -1.99 5.22 2.20
C THR A 319 -2.75 6.53 2.29
N ALA A 320 -2.06 7.67 2.26
CA ALA A 320 -2.69 9.00 2.19
C ALA A 320 -3.50 9.17 0.90
N ARG A 321 -2.92 8.78 -0.24
CA ARG A 321 -3.55 8.93 -1.55
C ARG A 321 -4.89 8.19 -1.69
N VAL A 322 -5.12 7.15 -0.89
CA VAL A 322 -6.39 6.40 -0.88
C VAL A 322 -7.57 7.32 -0.58
N LEU A 323 -7.41 8.27 0.35
CA LEU A 323 -8.51 9.12 0.82
C LEU A 323 -8.59 10.47 0.11
N SER A 324 -7.45 11.04 -0.30
CA SER A 324 -7.41 12.34 -0.98
C SER A 324 -6.17 12.52 -1.86
N ILE A 325 -6.22 13.45 -2.80
CA ILE A 325 -5.03 13.88 -3.53
C ILE A 325 -4.06 14.52 -2.52
N VAL A 326 -2.82 14.04 -2.52
CA VAL A 326 -1.79 14.50 -1.58
C VAL A 326 -1.02 15.65 -2.21
N GLU A 327 -1.31 16.87 -1.78
CA GLU A 327 -0.62 18.07 -2.27
C GLU A 327 0.61 18.46 -1.44
N SER A 328 0.66 18.02 -0.19
CA SER A 328 1.69 18.40 0.78
C SER A 328 3.08 17.93 0.37
N GLU A 329 4.04 18.86 0.33
CA GLU A 329 5.41 18.62 -0.12
C GLU A 329 6.13 17.59 0.75
N TRP A 330 5.95 17.63 2.08
CA TRP A 330 6.63 16.70 2.99
C TRP A 330 6.22 15.25 2.76
N VAL A 331 5.01 15.00 2.26
CA VAL A 331 4.54 13.65 1.88
C VAL A 331 4.98 13.30 0.46
N LYS A 332 4.95 14.25 -0.48
CA LYS A 332 5.43 14.01 -1.87
C LYS A 332 6.90 13.61 -1.92
N ASN A 333 7.72 14.09 -0.97
CA ASN A 333 9.13 13.72 -0.86
C ASN A 333 9.36 12.26 -0.40
N THR A 334 8.29 11.50 -0.09
CA THR A 334 8.36 10.09 0.35
C THR A 334 8.05 9.07 -0.76
N ILE A 335 7.80 9.57 -1.98
CA ILE A 335 7.39 8.78 -3.15
C ILE A 335 8.48 7.85 -3.68
#